data_AF-A0A7V9JDI4-F1
#
_entry.id   AF-A0A7V9JDI4-F1
#
_cell.length_a   1.000
_cell.length_b   1.000
_cell.length_c   1.000
_cell.angle_alpha   90.00
_cell.angle_beta   90.00
_cell.angle_gamma   90.00
#
_symmetry.space_group_name_H-M   'P 1'
#
loop_
_entity.id
_entity.type
_entity.pdbx_description
1 polymer ?
#
loop_
_entity_poly.entity_id
_entity_poly.type
_entity_poly.pdbx_seq_one_letter_code
_entity_poly.pdbx_strand_id
1 'polypeptide(L)'
;MPHDSGPDQLFIWLDSNPEGELANVTIDDTPGVSDLDLIAEAVLDGRLGRYLPVTIRFATHPEPIPRNVRSIDTARLLRDRTIPHLRRYEIVSTAADDALL
;
A
#
# COMPACT_ATOMS: atom_id res chain seq x y z
N MET A 1 28.91 9.37 14.46
CA MET A 1 28.33 8.01 14.51
C MET A 1 27.80 7.72 13.12
N PRO A 2 28.38 6.81 12.33
CA PRO A 2 27.72 6.36 11.12
C PRO A 2 26.47 5.61 11.57
N HIS A 3 25.27 6.08 11.19
CA HIS A 3 24.08 5.25 11.29
C HIS A 3 24.29 4.11 10.32
N ASP A 4 24.29 2.90 10.85
CA ASP A 4 24.30 1.66 10.09
C ASP A 4 22.97 1.60 9.31
N SER A 5 22.96 2.22 8.14
CA SER A 5 21.86 2.10 7.18
C SER A 5 21.93 0.69 6.60
N GLY A 6 21.40 -0.30 7.32
CA GLY A 6 20.79 -1.43 6.65
C GLY A 6 19.82 -0.91 5.58
N PRO A 7 19.48 -1.68 4.53
CA PRO A 7 18.54 -1.19 3.52
C PRO A 7 17.28 -0.77 4.27
N ASP A 8 17.00 0.54 4.30
CA ASP A 8 15.76 1.03 4.85
C ASP A 8 14.65 0.31 4.06
N GLN A 9 13.61 -0.15 4.73
CA GLN A 9 12.55 -0.95 4.10
C GLN A 9 11.25 -0.20 4.19
N LEU A 10 10.49 -0.24 3.10
CA LEU A 10 9.13 0.25 3.06
C LEU A 10 8.17 -0.93 3.20
N PHE A 11 7.40 -0.89 4.29
CA PHE A 11 6.38 -1.87 4.63
C PHE A 11 5.04 -1.40 4.11
N ILE A 12 4.31 -2.27 3.40
CA ILE A 12 3.08 -1.94 2.68
C ILE A 12 1.93 -2.85 3.13
N TRP A 13 0.82 -2.24 3.49
CA TRP A 13 -0.44 -2.89 3.83
C TRP A 13 -1.49 -2.51 2.78
N LEU A 14 -2.08 -3.53 2.15
CA LEU A 14 -3.06 -3.39 1.08
C LEU A 14 -4.48 -3.35 1.66
N ASP A 15 -4.90 -4.41 2.35
CA ASP A 15 -6.23 -4.50 2.99
C ASP A 15 -6.16 -4.68 4.52
N SER A 16 -4.95 -4.78 5.06
CA SER A 16 -4.67 -5.02 6.48
C SER A 16 -4.53 -3.74 7.28
N ASN A 17 -4.83 -3.80 8.59
CA ASN A 17 -4.55 -2.70 9.51
C ASN A 17 -3.05 -2.72 9.89
N PRO A 18 -2.29 -1.63 9.67
CA PRO A 18 -0.90 -1.56 10.09
C PRO A 18 -0.71 -1.69 11.61
N GLU A 19 -1.75 -1.44 12.40
CA GLU A 19 -1.77 -1.70 13.83
C GLU A 19 -2.02 -3.20 14.09
N GLY A 20 -0.93 -3.95 14.28
CA GLY A 20 -0.99 -5.33 14.76
C GLY A 20 -1.08 -6.41 13.68
N GLU A 21 -1.09 -6.03 12.40
CA GLU A 21 -0.92 -6.98 11.28
C GLU A 21 0.42 -6.80 10.57
N LEU A 22 0.96 -7.91 10.07
CA LEU A 22 2.17 -7.89 9.24
C LEU A 22 1.90 -7.22 7.89
N ALA A 23 2.91 -6.55 7.36
CA ALA A 23 2.86 -5.98 6.02
C ALA A 23 2.60 -7.08 4.98
N ASN A 24 1.78 -6.77 3.97
CA ASN A 24 1.55 -7.70 2.86
C ASN A 24 2.77 -7.78 1.95
N VAL A 25 3.46 -6.65 1.78
CA VAL A 25 4.65 -6.54 0.94
C VAL A 25 5.68 -5.64 1.62
N THR A 26 6.94 -6.02 1.50
CA THR A 26 8.08 -5.17 1.85
C THR A 26 8.90 -4.89 0.59
N ILE A 27 9.29 -3.64 0.40
CA ILE A 27 10.15 -3.19 -0.69
C ILE A 27 11.36 -2.45 -0.12
N ASP A 28 12.48 -2.46 -0.83
CA ASP A 28 13.69 -1.78 -0.40
C ASP A 28 13.53 -0.27 -0.63
N ASP A 29 13.85 0.53 0.39
CA ASP A 29 13.92 1.98 0.32
C ASP A 29 15.24 2.36 -0.38
N THR A 30 15.09 2.91 -1.59
CA THR A 30 16.23 3.29 -2.41
C THR A 30 16.53 4.77 -2.19
N PRO A 31 17.74 5.14 -1.69
CA PRO A 31 18.07 6.53 -1.42
C PRO A 31 17.88 7.45 -2.62
N GLY A 32 17.14 8.54 -2.43
CA GLY A 32 16.87 9.53 -3.47
C GLY A 32 15.67 9.20 -4.37
N VAL A 33 15.03 8.05 -4.18
CA VAL A 33 13.75 7.70 -4.81
C VAL A 33 12.61 7.98 -3.84
N SER A 34 11.50 8.53 -4.31
CA SER A 34 10.37 8.81 -3.43
C SER A 34 9.62 7.52 -3.09
N ASP A 35 9.02 7.43 -1.91
CA ASP A 35 8.20 6.28 -1.52
C ASP A 35 7.10 5.98 -2.55
N LEU A 36 6.51 7.03 -3.15
CA LEU A 36 5.47 6.88 -4.16
C LEU A 36 5.99 6.29 -5.47
N ASP A 37 7.24 6.59 -5.83
CA ASP A 37 7.91 6.02 -7.01
C ASP A 37 8.18 4.53 -6.76
N LEU A 38 8.68 4.19 -5.57
CA LEU A 38 8.93 2.80 -5.18
C LEU A 38 7.65 1.96 -5.16
N ILE A 39 6.55 2.51 -4.62
CA ILE A 39 5.24 1.85 -4.64
C ILE A 39 4.73 1.71 -6.08
N ALA A 40 4.89 2.73 -6.92
CA ALA A 40 4.49 2.70 -8.31
C ALA A 40 5.25 1.63 -9.13
N GLU A 41 6.56 1.51 -8.91
CA GLU A 41 7.39 0.45 -9.50
C GLU A 41 6.94 -0.93 -9.01
N ALA A 42 6.69 -1.09 -7.71
CA ALA A 42 6.18 -2.35 -7.15
C ALA A 42 4.81 -2.75 -7.72
N VAL A 43 3.96 -1.79 -8.09
CA VAL A 43 2.71 -2.04 -8.82
C VAL A 43 2.99 -2.52 -10.24
N LEU A 44 3.89 -1.85 -10.97
CA LEU A 44 4.23 -2.19 -12.36
C LEU A 44 4.85 -3.59 -12.46
N ASP A 45 5.69 -3.95 -11.49
CA ASP A 45 6.32 -5.27 -11.39
C ASP A 45 5.36 -6.36 -10.92
N GLY A 46 4.12 -5.99 -10.56
CA GLY A 46 3.12 -6.92 -10.05
C GLY A 46 3.41 -7.45 -8.64
N ARG A 47 4.36 -6.84 -7.91
CA ARG A 47 4.73 -7.23 -6.53
C ARG A 47 3.59 -6.99 -5.54
N LEU A 48 2.75 -5.98 -5.79
CA LEU A 48 1.55 -5.71 -4.98
C LEU A 48 0.34 -6.55 -5.41
N GLY A 49 0.52 -7.48 -6.35
CA GLY A 49 -0.53 -8.32 -6.90
C GLY A 49 -1.32 -7.67 -8.04
N ARG A 50 -2.29 -8.42 -8.55
CA ARG A 50 -3.07 -8.03 -9.74
C ARG A 50 -4.22 -7.07 -9.44
N TYR A 51 -4.74 -7.11 -8.21
CA TYR A 51 -5.91 -6.35 -7.79
C TYR A 51 -5.52 -5.49 -6.59
N LEU A 52 -5.48 -4.19 -6.80
CA LEU A 52 -5.10 -3.24 -5.75
C LEU A 52 -6.34 -2.73 -4.99
N PRO A 53 -6.20 -2.48 -3.68
CA PRO A 53 -7.23 -1.86 -2.86
C PRO A 53 -7.44 -0.40 -3.25
N VAL A 54 -8.49 0.24 -2.71
CA VAL A 54 -8.73 1.68 -2.91
C VAL A 54 -7.64 2.53 -2.25
N THR A 55 -7.14 2.10 -1.09
CA THR A 55 -6.13 2.81 -0.32
C THR A 55 -4.98 1.88 0.01
N ILE A 56 -3.76 2.30 -0.30
CA ILE A 56 -2.53 1.61 0.10
C ILE A 56 -1.97 2.34 1.32
N ARG A 57 -1.67 1.60 2.39
CA ARG A 57 -1.01 2.11 3.59
C ARG A 57 0.44 1.67 3.60
N PHE A 58 1.34 2.52 4.09
CA PHE A 58 2.76 2.22 4.12
C PHE A 58 3.50 2.98 5.22
N ALA A 59 4.61 2.40 5.67
CA ALA A 59 5.48 2.95 6.70
C ALA A 59 6.91 2.43 6.53
N THR A 60 7.86 3.08 7.19
CA THR A 60 9.29 2.69 7.19
C THR A 60 9.66 1.77 8.35
N HIS A 61 8.66 1.29 9.10
CA HIS A 61 8.86 0.39 10.24
C HIS A 61 7.84 -0.77 10.17
N PRO A 62 8.22 -2.01 10.53
CA PRO A 62 7.33 -3.17 10.46
C PRO A 62 6.16 -3.11 11.44
N GLU A 63 6.35 -2.45 12.58
CA GLU A 63 5.32 -2.18 13.59
C GLU A 63 5.17 -0.67 13.75
N PRO A 64 4.46 0.01 12.83
CA PRO A 64 4.34 1.45 12.87
C PRO A 64 3.32 1.88 13.92
N ILE A 65 3.64 2.97 14.63
CA ILE A 65 2.60 3.69 15.39
C ILE A 65 1.64 4.40 14.41
N PRO A 66 0.36 4.61 14.79
CA PRO A 66 -0.67 5.08 13.85
C PRO A 66 -0.31 6.41 13.18
N ARG A 67 0.39 7.29 13.91
CA ARG A 67 0.85 8.60 13.44
C ARG A 67 1.92 8.53 12.34
N ASN A 68 2.65 7.43 12.23
CA ASN A 68 3.73 7.23 11.26
C ASN A 68 3.25 6.46 10.03
N VAL A 69 2.00 5.96 10.04
CA VAL A 69 1.38 5.32 8.89
C VAL A 69 0.97 6.39 7.89
N ARG A 70 1.46 6.24 6.65
CA ARG A 70 1.05 7.05 5.51
C ARG A 70 0.09 6.26 4.66
N SER A 71 -0.76 6.97 3.93
CA SER A 71 -1.71 6.35 2.99
C SER A 71 -1.77 7.11 1.69
N ILE A 72 -2.06 6.38 0.61
CA ILE A 72 -2.28 6.94 -0.72
C ILE A 72 -3.52 6.32 -1.35
N ASP A 73 -4.29 7.15 -2.04
CA ASP A 73 -5.37 6.69 -2.90
C ASP A 73 -4.78 6.03 -4.16
N THR A 74 -5.10 4.76 -4.37
CA THR A 74 -4.54 3.96 -5.47
C THR A 74 -4.96 4.53 -6.82
N ALA A 75 -6.20 5.00 -6.97
CA ALA A 75 -6.68 5.55 -8.23
C ALA A 75 -5.90 6.80 -8.64
N ARG A 76 -5.54 7.65 -7.67
CA ARG A 76 -4.69 8.82 -7.84
C ARG A 76 -3.26 8.41 -8.18
N LEU A 77 -2.66 7.47 -7.46
CA LEU A 77 -1.31 6.97 -7.72
C LEU A 77 -1.17 6.50 -9.18
N LEU A 78 -2.08 5.62 -9.62
CA LEU A 78 -2.05 5.06 -10.97
C LEU A 78 -2.23 6.15 -12.04
N ARG A 79 -3.09 7.14 -11.78
CA ARG A 79 -3.32 8.26 -12.70
C ARG A 79 -2.09 9.15 -12.81
N ASP A 80 -1.53 9.56 -11.67
CA ASP A 80 -0.40 10.49 -11.62
C ASP A 80 0.86 9.86 -12.23
N ARG A 81 0.97 8.53 -12.18
CA ARG A 81 2.09 7.76 -12.75
C ARG A 81 1.80 7.15 -14.12
N THR A 82 0.64 7.43 -14.71
CA THR A 82 0.22 6.90 -16.02
C THR A 82 0.33 5.37 -16.10
N ILE A 83 0.04 4.67 -15.00
CA ILE A 83 0.14 3.21 -14.92
C ILE A 83 -1.15 2.58 -15.44
N PRO A 84 -1.11 1.81 -16.54
CA PRO A 84 -2.27 1.05 -17.01
C PRO A 84 -2.49 -0.15 -16.08
N HIS A 85 -3.59 -0.16 -15.32
CA HIS A 85 -3.89 -1.24 -14.38
C HIS A 85 -5.35 -1.66 -14.43
N LEU A 86 -5.59 -2.97 -14.30
CA LEU A 86 -6.93 -3.55 -14.23
C LEU A 86 -7.49 -3.33 -12.82
N ARG A 87 -8.22 -2.22 -12.62
CA ARG A 87 -8.89 -1.94 -11.34
C ARG A 87 -9.88 -3.06 -10.99
N ARG A 88 -9.84 -3.59 -9.77
CA ARG A 88 -11.00 -4.28 -9.17
C ARG A 88 -11.85 -3.20 -8.49
N TYR A 89 -13.05 -2.97 -9.00
CA TYR A 89 -14.11 -2.39 -8.19
C TYR A 89 -14.98 -3.54 -7.74
N GLU A 90 -14.78 -4.03 -6.52
CA GLU A 90 -15.80 -4.85 -5.87
C GLU A 90 -16.45 -4.00 -4.79
N ILE A 91 -17.53 -3.32 -5.16
CA ILE A 91 -18.47 -2.78 -4.18
C ILE A 91 -19.37 -3.94 -3.79
N VAL A 92 -18.98 -4.68 -2.76
CA VAL A 92 -19.92 -5.53 -2.02
C VAL A 92 -20.40 -4.71 -0.84
N SER A 93 -21.37 -3.84 -1.08
CA SER A 93 -22.23 -3.33 -0.02
C SER A 93 -23.19 -4.45 0.39
N THR A 94 -22.72 -5.38 1.23
CA THR A 94 -23.62 -6.23 2.02
C THR A 94 -24.14 -5.37 3.18
N ALA A 95 -25.17 -4.59 2.87
CA ALA A 95 -26.14 -4.07 3.84
C ALA A 95 -27.41 -3.65 3.10
N ALA A 96 -27.99 -4.59 2.34
CA ALA A 96 -29.33 -4.45 1.78
C ALA A 96 -29.90 -5.84 1.43
N ASP A 97 -30.04 -6.71 2.43
CA ASP A 97 -31.19 -7.63 2.51
C ASP A 97 -31.21 -8.35 3.86
N ASP A 98 -31.48 -7.59 4.92
CA ASP A 98 -32.05 -8.15 6.15
C ASP A 98 -33.33 -7.35 6.44
N ALA A 99 -34.35 -7.60 5.62
CA ALA A 99 -35.75 -7.33 5.93
C ALA A 99 -36.66 -8.10 4.95
N LEU A 100 -36.52 -9.42 4.89
CA LEU A 100 -37.69 -10.27 4.68
C LEU A 100 -38.41 -10.39 6.02
N LEU A 101 -39.42 -9.54 6.24
CA LEU A 101 -40.70 -9.82 6.92
C LEU A 101 -41.53 -8.54 7.08
#